data_AF-A0A354FL55-F1
#
_entry.id   AF-A0A354FL55-F1
#
_cell.length_a   1.000
_cell.length_b   1.000
_cell.length_c   1.000
_cell.angle_alpha   90.00
_cell.angle_beta   90.00
_cell.angle_gamma   90.00
#
_symmetry.space_group_name_H-M   'P 1'
#
loop_
_entity.id
_entity.type
_entity.pdbx_description
1 polymer ?
#
loop_
_entity_poly.entity_id
_entity_poly.type
_entity_poly.pdbx_seq_one_letter_code
_entity_poly.pdbx_strand_id
1 'polypeptide(L)'
;EAQPEWGPVAVSVVPGISAMHAAAARIGAPLGHDFCAISLSDLLTPTSVIKQRLHAAAQGDFVIALYNPVSRKRVALLVTARDILRHHRPPETPVVLARNLGRPDETLRVISLEELRPELIDMLTVVLIGSSQTRHLPSPDGAGWVYTPRGYARKSASGSGGDSSLTAAPKALPAHNATRRKHTARSVP
;
A
#
# COMPACT_ATOMS: atom_id res chain seq x y z
N GLU A 1 -20.73 -22.55 -17.49
CA GLU A 1 -20.58 -22.90 -18.92
C GLU A 1 -20.86 -21.68 -19.78
N ALA A 2 -20.32 -21.62 -20.99
CA ALA A 2 -20.64 -20.57 -21.95
C ALA A 2 -22.01 -20.86 -22.59
N GLN A 3 -22.91 -19.88 -22.56
CA GLN A 3 -24.24 -19.95 -23.18
C GLN A 3 -24.16 -19.45 -24.63
N PRO A 4 -24.33 -20.33 -25.64
CA PRO A 4 -24.18 -19.97 -27.06
C PRO A 4 -25.19 -18.94 -27.57
N GLU A 5 -26.29 -18.71 -26.83
CA GLU A 5 -27.27 -17.65 -27.07
C GLU A 5 -26.75 -16.24 -26.74
N TRP A 6 -25.66 -16.13 -26.00
CA TRP A 6 -25.00 -14.85 -25.73
C TRP A 6 -24.07 -14.54 -26.91
N GLY A 7 -24.59 -13.82 -27.90
CA GLY A 7 -23.78 -13.24 -28.96
C GLY A 7 -22.65 -12.35 -28.39
N PRO A 8 -21.64 -11.97 -29.21
CA PRO A 8 -20.50 -11.23 -28.72
C PRO A 8 -20.93 -9.87 -28.16
N VAL A 9 -20.83 -9.71 -26.84
CA VAL A 9 -21.05 -8.43 -26.15
C VAL A 9 -19.79 -7.58 -26.30
N ALA A 10 -19.94 -6.32 -26.72
CA ALA A 10 -18.84 -5.37 -26.74
C ALA A 10 -18.40 -5.05 -25.29
N VAL A 11 -17.18 -5.46 -24.93
CA VAL A 11 -16.61 -5.23 -23.59
C VAL A 11 -15.42 -4.28 -23.71
N SER A 12 -15.38 -3.26 -22.84
CA SER A 12 -14.24 -2.37 -22.67
C SER A 12 -13.82 -2.32 -21.20
N VAL A 13 -12.51 -2.37 -20.95
CA VAL A 13 -11.92 -2.28 -19.61
C VAL A 13 -11.09 -1.01 -19.54
N VAL A 14 -11.44 -0.09 -18.64
CA VAL A 14 -10.72 1.17 -18.42
C VAL A 14 -9.92 1.05 -17.12
N PRO A 15 -8.58 1.17 -17.14
CA PRO A 15 -7.77 1.05 -15.94
C PRO A 15 -7.96 2.23 -14.99
N GLY A 16 -7.67 2.00 -13.70
CA GLY A 16 -7.73 3.03 -12.66
C GLY A 16 -6.66 2.84 -11.59
N ILE A 17 -6.45 3.88 -10.78
CA ILE A 17 -5.51 3.85 -9.66
C ILE A 17 -6.12 3.06 -8.49
N SER A 18 -5.48 1.95 -8.13
CA SER A 18 -5.89 1.14 -6.98
C SER A 18 -5.52 1.81 -5.65
N ALA A 19 -6.31 1.56 -4.60
CA ALA A 19 -6.14 2.14 -3.27
C ALA A 19 -4.74 1.92 -2.67
N MET A 20 -4.11 0.76 -2.89
CA MET A 20 -2.75 0.48 -2.39
C MET A 20 -1.69 1.43 -2.98
N HIS A 21 -1.81 1.78 -4.27
CA HIS A 21 -0.90 2.72 -4.92
C HIS A 21 -1.18 4.15 -4.49
N ALA A 22 -2.46 4.51 -4.32
CA ALA A 22 -2.83 5.79 -3.73
C ALA A 22 -2.26 5.94 -2.32
N ALA A 23 -2.38 4.91 -1.47
CA ALA A 23 -1.81 4.89 -0.12
C ALA A 23 -0.28 5.03 -0.16
N ALA A 24 0.39 4.24 -1.00
CA ALA A 24 1.83 4.27 -1.16
C ALA A 24 2.31 5.67 -1.56
N ALA A 25 1.67 6.28 -2.57
CA ALA A 25 2.02 7.61 -3.06
C ALA A 25 1.92 8.72 -1.99
N ARG A 26 1.09 8.55 -0.95
CA ARG A 26 0.97 9.52 0.14
C ARG A 26 1.96 9.31 1.28
N ILE A 27 2.45 8.08 1.46
CA ILE A 27 3.29 7.70 2.60
C ILE A 27 4.73 7.36 2.21
N GLY A 28 5.09 7.43 0.92
CA GLY A 28 6.45 7.24 0.43
C GLY A 28 6.55 6.06 -0.54
N ALA A 29 7.28 5.01 -0.17
CA ALA A 29 7.56 3.86 -1.02
C ALA A 29 7.38 2.51 -0.30
N PRO A 30 6.26 2.26 0.40
CA PRO A 30 6.05 0.99 1.10
C PRO A 30 6.01 -0.20 0.13
N LEU A 31 5.46 0.00 -1.08
CA LEU A 31 5.40 -0.99 -2.17
C LEU A 31 6.66 -0.97 -3.04
N GLY A 32 7.80 -0.53 -2.48
CA GLY A 32 9.06 -0.44 -3.18
C GLY A 32 9.69 -1.80 -3.53
N HIS A 33 9.31 -2.88 -2.85
CA HIS A 33 9.77 -4.24 -3.11
C HIS A 33 8.59 -5.14 -3.48
N ASP A 34 8.85 -6.44 -3.71
CA ASP A 34 7.85 -7.48 -3.91
C ASP A 34 6.67 -7.34 -2.94
N PHE A 35 5.48 -7.22 -3.52
CA PHE A 35 4.25 -7.02 -2.77
C PHE A 35 3.13 -7.89 -3.34
N CYS A 36 2.10 -8.11 -2.52
CA CYS A 36 0.87 -8.77 -2.95
C CYS A 36 -0.35 -8.02 -2.40
N ALA A 37 -1.49 -8.21 -3.07
CA ALA A 37 -2.79 -7.75 -2.58
C ALA A 37 -3.63 -8.96 -2.18
N ILE A 38 -4.15 -8.95 -0.96
CA ILE A 38 -4.99 -10.03 -0.43
C ILE A 38 -6.30 -9.42 0.07
N SER A 39 -7.43 -9.95 -0.37
CA SER A 39 -8.71 -9.61 0.25
C SER A 39 -9.00 -10.51 1.45
N LEU A 40 -9.48 -9.93 2.55
CA LEU A 40 -9.99 -10.67 3.71
C LEU A 40 -11.50 -10.92 3.66
N SER A 41 -12.13 -10.71 2.50
CA SER A 41 -13.55 -11.06 2.31
C SER A 41 -13.71 -12.56 2.08
N ASP A 42 -14.40 -13.22 3.00
CA ASP A 42 -14.75 -14.65 2.92
C ASP A 42 -16.11 -14.92 2.26
N LEU A 43 -16.76 -13.89 1.69
CA LEU A 43 -18.12 -14.01 1.14
C LEU A 43 -18.24 -15.14 0.10
N LEU A 44 -17.24 -15.25 -0.77
CA LEU A 44 -17.14 -16.29 -1.81
C LEU A 44 -15.77 -16.98 -1.81
N THR A 45 -14.95 -16.75 -0.79
CA THR A 45 -13.60 -17.31 -0.67
C THR A 45 -13.48 -18.06 0.65
N PRO A 46 -13.26 -19.38 0.66
CA PRO A 46 -13.07 -20.13 1.89
C PRO A 46 -11.95 -19.53 2.75
N THR A 47 -12.18 -19.45 4.06
CA THR A 47 -11.21 -18.87 4.99
C THR A 47 -9.87 -19.61 4.98
N SER A 48 -9.87 -20.92 4.71
CA SER A 48 -8.67 -21.75 4.53
C SER A 48 -7.77 -21.23 3.40
N VAL A 49 -8.35 -20.83 2.27
CA VAL A 49 -7.63 -20.27 1.12
C VAL A 49 -7.03 -18.91 1.48
N ILE A 50 -7.76 -18.06 2.20
CA ILE A 50 -7.26 -16.77 2.67
C ILE A 50 -6.06 -16.96 3.60
N LYS A 51 -6.16 -17.88 4.57
CA LYS A 51 -5.06 -18.22 5.50
C LYS A 51 -3.86 -18.77 4.75
N GLN A 52 -4.06 -19.66 3.77
CA GLN A 52 -2.97 -20.17 2.93
C GLN A 52 -2.23 -19.03 2.20
N ARG A 53 -2.95 -18.07 1.61
CA ARG A 53 -2.34 -16.90 0.96
C ARG A 53 -1.55 -16.04 1.94
N LEU A 54 -2.09 -15.82 3.14
CA LEU A 54 -1.41 -15.07 4.20
C LEU A 54 -0.12 -15.78 4.65
N HIS A 55 -0.14 -17.10 4.83
CA HIS A 55 1.06 -17.88 5.14
C HIS A 55 2.09 -17.80 4.02
N ALA A 56 1.68 -17.96 2.76
CA ALA A 56 2.60 -17.87 1.63
C ALA A 56 3.23 -16.47 1.50
N ALA A 57 2.44 -15.41 1.67
CA ALA A 57 2.93 -14.04 1.66
C ALA A 57 3.88 -13.75 2.83
N ALA A 58 3.62 -14.34 4.01
CA ALA A 58 4.50 -14.23 5.17
C ALA A 58 5.83 -14.96 4.96
N GLN A 59 5.78 -16.19 4.43
CA GLN A 59 6.97 -16.99 4.13
C GLN A 59 7.85 -16.34 3.06
N GLY A 60 7.25 -15.70 2.06
CA GLY A 60 7.97 -14.95 1.02
C GLY A 60 8.39 -13.54 1.42
N ASP A 61 8.14 -13.12 2.67
CA ASP A 61 8.42 -11.76 3.19
C ASP A 61 7.87 -10.62 2.30
N PHE A 62 6.70 -10.84 1.69
CA PHE A 62 6.06 -9.83 0.84
C PHE A 62 5.56 -8.66 1.69
N VAL A 63 5.60 -7.46 1.10
CA VAL A 63 4.73 -6.35 1.53
C VAL A 63 3.29 -6.72 1.17
N ILE A 64 2.34 -6.50 2.08
CA ILE A 64 0.96 -6.97 1.90
C ILE A 64 -0.02 -5.80 1.93
N ALA A 65 -0.79 -5.63 0.86
CA ALA A 65 -1.97 -4.76 0.83
C ALA A 65 -3.22 -5.57 1.15
N LEU A 66 -3.82 -5.36 2.32
CA LEU A 66 -5.09 -5.99 2.70
C LEU A 66 -6.28 -5.15 2.27
N TYR A 67 -7.14 -5.78 1.46
CA TYR A 67 -8.41 -5.23 1.01
C TYR A 67 -9.58 -5.86 1.76
N ASN A 68 -10.63 -5.07 1.97
CA ASN A 68 -11.79 -5.49 2.76
C ASN A 68 -11.37 -6.06 4.13
N PRO A 69 -10.50 -5.36 4.88
CA PRO A 69 -9.82 -5.91 6.05
C PRO A 69 -10.78 -6.29 7.18
N VAL A 70 -11.89 -5.55 7.32
CA VAL A 70 -12.91 -5.78 8.34
C VAL A 70 -14.31 -5.57 7.80
N SER A 71 -15.30 -6.23 8.40
CA SER A 71 -16.72 -5.89 8.29
C SER A 71 -17.43 -6.12 9.62
N ARG A 72 -18.72 -5.76 9.73
CA ARG A 72 -19.53 -6.01 10.94
C ARG A 72 -19.51 -7.46 11.45
N LYS A 73 -19.29 -8.44 10.56
CA LYS A 73 -19.26 -9.87 10.90
C LYS A 73 -17.86 -10.49 10.81
N ARG A 74 -16.88 -9.77 10.25
CA ARG A 74 -15.60 -10.33 9.79
C ARG A 74 -14.43 -9.58 10.41
N VAL A 75 -14.18 -9.91 11.66
CA VAL A 75 -13.12 -9.31 12.47
C VAL A 75 -11.98 -10.30 12.71
N ALA A 76 -12.31 -11.59 12.85
CA ALA A 76 -11.37 -12.65 13.17
C ALA A 76 -10.25 -12.86 12.13
N LEU A 77 -10.50 -12.59 10.84
CA LEU A 77 -9.50 -12.77 9.80
C LEU A 77 -8.38 -11.73 9.86
N LEU A 78 -8.66 -10.50 10.28
CA LEU A 78 -7.60 -9.49 10.49
C LEU A 78 -6.68 -9.91 11.64
N VAL A 79 -7.27 -10.38 12.75
CA VAL A 79 -6.52 -10.90 13.90
C VAL A 79 -5.67 -12.10 13.48
N THR A 80 -6.28 -13.04 12.75
CA THR A 80 -5.56 -14.20 12.19
C THR A 80 -4.42 -13.77 11.28
N ALA A 81 -4.64 -12.79 10.39
CA ALA A 81 -3.60 -12.27 9.52
C ALA A 81 -2.44 -11.71 10.35
N ARG A 82 -2.71 -10.79 11.28
CA ARG A 82 -1.69 -10.24 12.19
C ARG A 82 -0.90 -11.36 12.87
N ASP A 83 -1.59 -12.33 13.46
CA ASP A 83 -0.94 -13.39 14.23
C ASP A 83 -0.07 -14.28 13.34
N ILE A 84 -0.51 -14.64 12.14
CA ILE A 84 0.32 -15.33 11.14
C ILE A 84 1.57 -14.49 10.84
N LEU A 85 1.40 -13.20 10.55
CA LEU A 85 2.50 -12.35 10.13
C LEU A 85 3.54 -12.13 11.23
N ARG A 86 3.12 -12.02 12.51
CA ARG A 86 4.02 -11.86 13.66
C ARG A 86 5.00 -13.02 13.85
N HIS A 87 4.69 -14.21 13.34
CA HIS A 87 5.64 -15.34 13.37
C HIS A 87 6.79 -15.18 12.37
N HIS A 88 6.66 -14.30 11.38
CA HIS A 88 7.62 -14.14 10.28
C HIS A 88 8.31 -12.77 10.25
N ARG A 89 7.80 -11.78 10.98
CA ARG A 89 8.36 -10.41 10.98
C ARG A 89 8.31 -9.77 12.37
N PRO A 90 9.20 -8.80 12.67
CA PRO A 90 9.23 -8.13 13.97
C PRO A 90 7.89 -7.48 14.34
N PRO A 91 7.51 -7.44 15.63
CA PRO A 91 6.27 -6.79 16.07
C PRO A 91 6.21 -5.29 15.73
N GLU A 92 7.36 -4.63 15.61
CA GLU A 92 7.50 -3.22 15.24
C GLU A 92 7.35 -2.96 13.73
N THR A 93 7.11 -4.00 12.92
CA THR A 93 6.99 -3.87 11.46
C THR A 93 5.93 -2.81 11.11
N PRO A 94 6.27 -1.79 10.29
CA PRO A 94 5.33 -0.72 9.96
C PRO A 94 4.06 -1.21 9.26
N VAL A 95 2.92 -0.75 9.75
CA VAL A 95 1.60 -0.96 9.16
C VAL A 95 0.96 0.40 8.87
N VAL A 96 0.60 0.63 7.61
CA VAL A 96 -0.09 1.84 7.17
C VAL A 96 -1.59 1.59 7.12
N LEU A 97 -2.36 2.38 7.86
CA LEU A 97 -3.81 2.46 7.76
C LEU A 97 -4.16 3.67 6.90
N ALA A 98 -4.62 3.42 5.68
CA ALA A 98 -4.97 4.46 4.73
C ALA A 98 -6.48 4.42 4.49
N ARG A 99 -7.20 5.41 5.03
CA ARG A 99 -8.66 5.44 5.06
C ARG A 99 -9.18 6.53 4.15
N ASN A 100 -10.22 6.19 3.38
CA ASN A 100 -11.03 7.14 2.61
C ASN A 100 -10.18 8.01 1.63
N LEU A 101 -9.18 7.38 0.99
CA LEU A 101 -8.24 8.04 0.08
C LEU A 101 -8.94 8.80 -1.05
N GLY A 102 -8.45 10.01 -1.33
CA GLY A 102 -8.93 10.89 -2.39
C GLY A 102 -10.22 11.64 -2.05
N ARG A 103 -10.67 11.62 -0.78
CA ARG A 103 -11.91 12.25 -0.32
C ARG A 103 -11.62 13.17 0.88
N PRO A 104 -12.56 14.08 1.24
CA PRO A 104 -12.32 15.07 2.30
C PRO A 104 -11.88 14.48 3.66
N ASP A 105 -12.46 13.35 4.08
CA ASP A 105 -12.13 12.69 5.37
C ASP A 105 -11.02 11.64 5.23
N GLU A 106 -10.08 11.87 4.32
CA GLU A 106 -8.92 10.99 4.15
C GLU A 106 -8.03 11.03 5.41
N THR A 107 -7.62 9.86 5.90
CA THR A 107 -6.64 9.78 6.99
C THR A 107 -5.56 8.75 6.68
N LEU A 108 -4.34 9.06 7.15
CA LEU A 108 -3.17 8.19 7.08
C LEU A 108 -2.55 8.05 8.45
N ARG A 109 -2.35 6.81 8.89
CA ARG A 109 -1.71 6.49 10.16
C ARG A 109 -0.71 5.36 9.96
N VAL A 110 0.43 5.45 10.63
CA VAL A 110 1.40 4.35 10.72
C VAL A 110 1.37 3.83 12.15
N ILE A 111 1.22 2.52 12.29
CA ILE A 111 1.27 1.80 13.57
C ILE A 111 2.22 0.61 13.43
N SER A 112 2.56 -0.04 14.54
CA SER A 112 3.28 -1.31 14.49
C SER A 112 2.36 -2.49 14.18
N LEU A 113 2.93 -3.63 13.77
CA LEU A 113 2.18 -4.85 13.52
C LEU A 113 1.51 -5.40 14.79
N GLU A 114 2.14 -5.25 15.96
CA GLU A 114 1.52 -5.65 17.23
C GLU A 114 0.30 -4.79 17.61
N GLU A 115 0.30 -3.51 17.23
CA GLU A 115 -0.81 -2.59 17.50
C GLU A 115 -2.02 -2.82 16.58
N LEU A 116 -1.84 -3.56 15.47
CA LEU A 116 -2.88 -3.81 14.49
C LEU A 116 -4.07 -4.51 15.15
N ARG A 117 -5.17 -3.77 15.25
CA ARG A 117 -6.42 -4.26 15.84
C ARG A 117 -7.64 -3.78 15.05
N PRO A 118 -8.72 -4.57 15.03
CA PRO A 118 -9.91 -4.28 14.21
C PRO A 118 -10.54 -2.92 14.47
N GLU A 119 -10.46 -2.41 15.70
CA GLU A 119 -11.09 -1.17 16.14
C GLU A 119 -10.47 0.08 15.48
N LEU A 120 -9.30 -0.06 14.85
CA LEU A 120 -8.61 1.01 14.14
C LEU A 120 -9.03 1.14 12.68
N ILE A 121 -9.86 0.22 12.18
CA ILE A 121 -10.09 -0.02 10.75
C ILE A 121 -11.60 -0.07 10.48
N ASP A 122 -12.03 0.50 9.35
CA ASP A 122 -13.38 0.33 8.82
C ASP A 122 -13.35 -0.17 7.36
N MET A 123 -14.52 -0.23 6.72
CA MET A 123 -14.63 -0.71 5.33
C MET A 123 -13.99 0.22 4.29
N LEU A 124 -13.62 1.45 4.64
CA LEU A 124 -12.97 2.43 3.76
C LEU A 124 -11.45 2.45 3.91
N THR A 125 -10.90 1.56 4.74
CA THR A 125 -9.47 1.45 4.99
C THR A 125 -8.83 0.37 4.12
N VAL A 126 -7.74 0.73 3.43
CA VAL A 126 -6.75 -0.23 2.92
C VAL A 126 -5.58 -0.29 3.93
N VAL A 127 -5.11 -1.50 4.22
CA VAL A 127 -4.02 -1.72 5.19
C VAL A 127 -2.78 -2.18 4.44
N LEU A 128 -1.67 -1.45 4.53
CA LEU A 128 -0.38 -1.89 4.00
C LEU A 128 0.48 -2.40 5.14
N ILE A 129 0.90 -3.66 5.08
CA ILE A 129 1.79 -4.27 6.07
C ILE A 129 3.15 -4.43 5.43
N GLY A 130 4.16 -3.75 5.99
CA GLY A 130 5.54 -3.85 5.53
C GLY A 130 6.12 -5.26 5.63
N SER A 131 7.15 -5.54 4.84
CA SER A 131 8.03 -6.70 5.01
C SER A 131 8.92 -6.55 6.26
N SER A 132 9.71 -7.57 6.58
CA SER A 132 10.74 -7.51 7.63
C SER A 132 11.76 -6.38 7.42
N GLN A 133 11.94 -5.93 6.17
CA GLN A 133 12.88 -4.86 5.80
C GLN A 133 12.25 -3.48 5.75
N THR A 134 10.91 -3.37 5.81
CA THR A 134 10.23 -2.08 5.74
C THR A 134 10.61 -1.22 6.95
N ARG A 135 10.79 0.08 6.71
CA ARG A 135 11.17 1.08 7.73
C ARG A 135 10.20 2.24 7.72
N HIS A 136 10.02 2.84 8.88
CA HIS A 136 9.27 4.06 9.09
C HIS A 136 10.22 5.18 9.53
N LEU A 137 10.11 6.33 8.89
CA LEU A 137 10.79 7.58 9.21
C LEU A 137 9.73 8.56 9.72
N PRO A 138 9.55 8.70 11.03
CA PRO A 138 8.59 9.64 11.61
C PRO A 138 8.87 11.08 11.15
N SER A 139 7.82 11.89 11.05
CA SER A 139 7.92 13.32 10.73
C SER A 139 7.06 14.12 11.72
N PRO A 140 7.49 15.33 12.12
CA PRO A 140 6.66 16.22 12.94
C PRO A 140 5.34 16.64 12.26
N ASP A 141 5.33 16.66 10.92
CA ASP A 141 4.26 17.27 10.13
C ASP A 141 3.21 16.25 9.61
N GLY A 142 3.22 15.01 10.13
CA GLY A 142 2.23 14.01 9.74
C GLY A 142 2.62 12.57 10.05
N ALA A 143 2.15 11.64 9.22
CA ALA A 143 2.37 10.21 9.42
C ALA A 143 3.82 9.74 9.13
N GLY A 144 4.70 10.64 8.67
CA GLY A 144 6.06 10.30 8.25
C GLY A 144 6.13 9.55 6.93
N TRP A 145 7.28 8.94 6.67
CA TRP A 145 7.56 8.20 5.43
C TRP A 145 7.79 6.72 5.72
N VAL A 146 7.15 5.85 4.96
CA VAL A 146 7.34 4.40 5.01
C VAL A 146 7.96 3.95 3.70
N TYR A 147 9.02 3.16 3.78
CA TYR A 147 9.68 2.61 2.59
C TYR A 147 10.22 1.21 2.84
N THR A 148 10.28 0.42 1.77
CA THR A 148 10.95 -0.88 1.78
C THR A 148 12.26 -0.76 0.99
N PRO A 149 13.43 -0.85 1.63
CA PRO A 149 14.72 -0.72 0.97
C PRO A 149 14.89 -1.70 -0.19
N ARG A 150 15.59 -1.28 -1.24
CA ARG A 150 16.07 -2.17 -2.31
C ARG A 150 17.58 -2.34 -2.19
N GLY A 151 18.08 -3.58 -2.18
CA GLY A 151 19.40 -4.03 -2.67
C GLY A 151 20.71 -3.37 -2.19
N TYR A 152 20.70 -2.22 -1.51
CA TYR A 152 21.88 -1.44 -1.19
C TYR A 152 22.24 -1.45 0.30
N ALA A 153 21.40 -2.02 1.16
CA ALA A 153 21.70 -2.16 2.60
C ALA A 153 22.98 -2.99 2.85
N ARG A 154 23.33 -3.92 1.95
CA ARG A 154 24.64 -4.62 2.00
C ARG A 154 25.80 -3.77 1.47
N LYS A 155 25.57 -2.85 0.53
CA LYS A 155 26.64 -2.08 -0.12
C LYS A 155 27.22 -1.00 0.82
N SER A 156 26.42 -0.52 1.78
CA SER A 156 26.90 0.36 2.85
C SER A 156 27.70 -0.36 3.94
N ALA A 157 27.56 -1.69 4.08
CA ALA A 157 28.31 -2.49 5.06
C ALA A 157 29.61 -3.08 4.49
N SER A 158 29.78 -3.12 3.17
CA SER A 158 30.95 -3.72 2.49
C SER A 158 31.72 -2.73 1.60
N GLY A 159 31.70 -1.43 1.92
CA GLY A 159 32.18 -0.37 1.05
C GLY A 159 33.15 0.64 1.69
N SER A 160 34.08 0.19 2.53
CA SER A 160 35.29 0.96 2.86
C SER A 160 36.36 0.68 1.79
N GLY A 161 36.19 1.27 0.61
CA GLY A 161 37.13 1.22 -0.51
C GLY A 161 36.72 2.30 -1.50
N GLY A 162 37.47 3.39 -1.51
CA GLY A 162 37.03 4.70 -1.99
C GLY A 162 36.74 4.82 -3.49
N ASP A 163 35.80 5.72 -3.79
CA ASP A 163 35.90 6.67 -4.89
C ASP A 163 35.16 7.96 -4.46
N SER A 164 35.91 9.03 -4.26
CA SER A 164 35.44 10.32 -3.76
C SER A 164 34.99 11.21 -4.91
N SER A 165 33.93 10.81 -5.62
CA SER A 165 33.42 11.58 -6.76
C SER A 165 31.90 11.52 -6.91
N LEU A 166 31.13 11.80 -5.85
CA LEU A 166 29.66 12.01 -5.97
C LEU A 166 29.13 12.91 -4.83
N THR A 167 29.64 14.13 -4.74
CA THR A 167 28.93 15.23 -4.06
C THR A 167 28.07 15.97 -5.07
N ALA A 168 26.83 15.53 -5.25
CA ALA A 168 25.79 16.36 -5.85
C ALA A 168 24.47 16.11 -5.11
N ALA A 169 24.03 17.11 -4.35
CA ALA A 169 22.72 17.13 -3.73
C ALA A 169 21.63 17.03 -4.82
N PRO A 170 20.49 16.35 -4.56
CA PRO A 170 19.40 16.30 -5.51
C PRO A 170 18.87 17.72 -5.76
N LYS A 171 18.86 18.16 -7.01
CA LYS A 171 18.19 19.40 -7.43
C LYS A 171 16.70 19.29 -7.07
N ALA A 172 16.21 20.25 -6.31
CA ALA A 172 14.78 20.41 -6.04
C ALA A 172 13.99 20.48 -7.35
N LEU A 173 12.88 19.73 -7.44
CA LEU A 173 11.94 19.86 -8.55
C LEU A 173 11.38 21.29 -8.59
N PRO A 174 11.28 21.93 -9.76
CA PRO A 174 10.63 23.23 -9.85
C PRO A 174 9.12 23.11 -9.60
N ALA A 175 8.59 24.05 -8.83
CA ALA A 175 7.16 24.19 -8.58
C ALA A 175 6.39 24.41 -9.89
N HIS A 176 5.41 23.56 -10.18
CA HIS A 176 4.49 23.80 -11.29
C HIS A 176 3.57 24.97 -10.96
N ASN A 177 3.88 26.14 -11.53
CA ASN A 177 2.93 27.26 -11.58
C ASN A 177 1.75 26.88 -12.48
N ALA A 178 0.59 26.62 -11.87
CA ALA A 178 -0.68 26.48 -12.56
C ALA A 178 -1.09 27.85 -13.14
N THR A 179 -0.71 28.13 -14.38
CA THR A 179 -1.21 29.30 -15.10
C THR A 179 -2.65 29.03 -15.54
N ARG A 180 -3.59 29.60 -14.78
CA ARG A 180 -5.02 29.63 -15.07
C ARG A 180 -5.28 30.35 -16.41
N ARG A 181 -5.36 29.61 -17.52
CA ARG A 181 -5.86 30.16 -18.80
C ARG A 181 -7.36 30.40 -18.68
N LYS A 182 -7.75 31.68 -18.66
CA LYS A 182 -9.13 32.11 -18.87
C LYS A 182 -9.49 31.83 -20.33
N HIS A 183 -10.40 30.88 -20.57
CA HIS A 183 -11.06 30.77 -21.87
C HIS A 183 -12.14 31.84 -21.96
N THR A 184 -11.87 32.87 -22.77
CA THR A 184 -12.91 33.77 -23.28
C THR A 184 -13.57 33.09 -24.47
N ALA A 185 -14.89 32.87 -24.37
CA ALA A 185 -15.71 32.44 -25.49
C ALA A 185 -15.70 33.54 -26.57
N ARG A 186 -15.27 33.19 -27.78
CA ARG A 186 -15.57 33.95 -29.00
C ARG A 186 -16.66 33.22 -29.74
N SER A 187 -17.80 33.89 -29.85
CA SER A 187 -18.84 33.63 -30.84
C SER A 187 -18.27 33.84 -32.25
N VAL A 188 -18.70 32.99 -33.18
CA VAL A 188 -18.39 33.02 -34.63
C VAL A 188 -19.73 32.68 -35.33
N PRO A 189 -20.03 33.30 -36.49
CA PRO A 189 -21.38 33.76 -36.87
C PRO A 189 -22.34 32.67 -37.35
#